data_AF-W4KBA7-F1
#
_entry.id   AF-W4KBA7-F1
#
_cell.length_a   1.000
_cell.length_b   1.000
_cell.length_c   1.000
_cell.angle_alpha   90.00
_cell.angle_beta   90.00
_cell.angle_gamma   90.00
#
_symmetry.space_group_name_H-M   'P 1'
#
loop_
_entity.id
_entity.type
_entity.pdbx_description
1 polymer ?
#
loop_
_entity_poly.entity_id
_entity_poly.type
_entity_poly.pdbx_seq_one_letter_code
_entity_poly.pdbx_strand_id
1 'polypeptide(L)'
;MGPGEDEHFDALRTKKNTCFRDCALDAFGGRKTFLAVKGCYERNFVVFKQIYAFETFTTHMQHNNVDSESEVDRLREYERRIYAARKAGFHVGNLSSRILDHWHRMGWYNVFFQRWNGDPGVRRPPGRARTMGPPSTVPMLTQVPEEPHIEPIIRNEGLPVHDHAVAGPSHERTYEHDHHSSAYPTHDPGESMPSPPHTPSTVPASQQYAGAHGYAVSTAAGPTTVPGPVDQNMANFATMAQTMMSACMRLLQAQSEDSKIRLEYLRRREEREEVESRVRAEAEKQRQEREASEWERLQRDAKVKQRSELATELLSNPSVDGGVRQAAGEYLKKLFAND
;
A
#
# COMPACT_ATOMS: atom_id res chain seq x y z
N MET A 1 -19.14 -11.06 -18.20
CA MET A 1 -19.20 -10.44 -16.86
C MET A 1 -20.24 -9.31 -16.74
N GLY A 2 -21.14 -9.12 -17.72
CA GLY A 2 -22.24 -8.15 -17.61
C GLY A 2 -23.38 -8.64 -16.71
N PRO A 3 -24.48 -7.88 -16.57
CA PRO A 3 -25.70 -8.33 -15.89
C PRO A 3 -26.21 -9.65 -16.48
N GLY A 4 -26.63 -10.60 -15.62
CA GLY A 4 -27.13 -11.93 -16.04
C GLY A 4 -26.06 -13.02 -16.19
N GLU A 5 -24.77 -12.67 -16.19
CA GLU A 5 -23.64 -13.61 -16.31
C GLU A 5 -23.11 -14.06 -14.93
N ASP A 6 -24.01 -14.45 -14.03
CA ASP A 6 -23.64 -14.74 -12.63
C ASP A 6 -22.88 -16.06 -12.49
N GLU A 7 -23.14 -17.04 -13.36
CA GLU A 7 -22.38 -18.30 -13.44
C GLU A 7 -20.88 -18.06 -13.70
N HIS A 8 -20.54 -17.09 -14.56
CA HIS A 8 -19.14 -16.75 -14.82
C HIS A 8 -18.47 -16.13 -13.59
N PHE A 9 -19.21 -15.41 -12.74
CA PHE A 9 -18.68 -14.84 -11.52
C PHE A 9 -18.42 -15.92 -10.46
N ASP A 10 -19.31 -16.91 -10.34
CA ASP A 10 -19.11 -18.06 -9.46
C ASP A 10 -17.98 -18.97 -9.95
N ALA A 11 -17.87 -19.17 -11.27
CA ALA A 11 -16.72 -19.82 -11.88
C ALA A 11 -15.41 -19.05 -11.59
N LEU A 12 -15.46 -17.72 -11.49
CA LEU A 12 -14.31 -16.91 -11.09
C LEU A 12 -13.90 -17.14 -9.63
N ARG A 13 -14.76 -17.68 -8.76
CA ARG A 13 -14.36 -18.03 -7.39
C ARG A 13 -13.55 -19.32 -7.35
N THR A 14 -14.00 -20.35 -8.07
CA THR A 14 -13.43 -21.70 -8.00
C THR A 14 -12.38 -21.99 -9.07
N LYS A 15 -12.54 -21.43 -10.27
CA LYS A 15 -11.74 -21.73 -11.46
C LYS A 15 -11.30 -20.45 -12.20
N LYS A 16 -10.67 -19.51 -11.47
CA LYS A 16 -10.20 -18.21 -11.99
C LYS A 16 -9.53 -18.28 -13.36
N ASN A 17 -8.51 -19.13 -13.48
CA ASN A 17 -7.69 -19.19 -14.70
C ASN A 17 -8.47 -19.70 -15.90
N THR A 18 -9.39 -20.65 -15.72
CA THR A 18 -10.27 -21.15 -16.78
C THR A 18 -11.23 -20.05 -17.23
N CYS A 19 -11.92 -19.40 -16.29
CA CYS A 19 -12.83 -18.29 -16.59
C CYS A 19 -12.14 -17.15 -17.37
N PHE A 20 -10.90 -16.79 -17.03
CA PHE A 20 -10.15 -15.77 -17.79
C PHE A 20 -9.74 -16.23 -19.19
N ARG A 21 -9.48 -17.53 -19.40
CA ARG A 21 -9.19 -18.08 -20.72
C ARG A 21 -10.43 -18.06 -21.60
N ASP A 22 -11.55 -18.52 -21.07
CA ASP A 22 -12.83 -18.54 -21.77
C ASP A 22 -13.26 -17.11 -22.13
N CYS A 23 -13.20 -16.18 -21.16
CA CYS A 23 -13.49 -14.77 -21.43
C CYS A 23 -12.55 -14.14 -22.48
N ALA A 24 -11.26 -14.51 -22.49
CA ALA A 24 -10.33 -14.03 -23.50
C ALA A 24 -10.67 -14.53 -24.91
N LEU A 25 -11.16 -15.77 -25.01
CA LEU A 25 -11.63 -16.36 -26.26
C LEU A 25 -12.97 -15.74 -26.68
N ASP A 26 -13.96 -15.71 -25.81
CA ASP A 26 -15.34 -15.32 -26.12
C ASP A 26 -15.45 -13.82 -26.42
N ALA A 27 -14.87 -12.96 -25.56
CA ALA A 27 -15.03 -11.51 -25.69
C ALA A 27 -14.05 -10.88 -26.69
N PHE A 28 -12.86 -11.46 -26.85
CA PHE A 28 -11.78 -10.87 -27.65
C PHE A 28 -11.37 -11.70 -28.85
N GLY A 29 -11.93 -12.90 -29.06
CA GLY A 29 -11.53 -13.81 -30.14
C GLY A 29 -10.06 -14.22 -30.04
N GLY A 30 -9.52 -14.32 -28.82
CA GLY A 30 -8.10 -14.59 -28.59
C GLY A 30 -7.14 -13.41 -28.86
N ARG A 31 -7.63 -12.24 -29.29
CA ARG A 31 -6.79 -11.04 -29.51
C ARG A 31 -6.15 -10.47 -28.24
N LYS A 32 -6.71 -10.79 -27.08
CA LYS A 32 -6.14 -10.47 -25.77
C LYS A 32 -5.82 -11.79 -25.06
N THR A 33 -4.63 -11.88 -24.48
CA THR A 33 -4.25 -13.07 -23.71
C THR A 33 -5.04 -13.11 -22.39
N PHE A 34 -5.28 -14.31 -21.85
CA PHE A 34 -5.95 -14.46 -20.56
C PHE A 34 -5.21 -13.72 -19.42
N LEU A 35 -3.88 -13.59 -19.52
CA LEU A 35 -3.07 -12.81 -18.57
C LEU A 35 -3.40 -11.30 -18.64
N ALA A 36 -3.62 -10.76 -19.83
CA ALA A 36 -4.03 -9.37 -20.00
C ALA A 36 -5.42 -9.12 -19.40
N VAL A 37 -6.36 -10.05 -19.62
CA VAL A 37 -7.71 -10.00 -19.04
C VAL A 37 -7.65 -10.11 -17.52
N LYS A 38 -6.89 -11.07 -16.98
CA LYS A 38 -6.67 -11.25 -15.54
C LYS A 38 -6.09 -9.98 -14.89
N GLY A 39 -5.02 -9.43 -15.45
CA GLY A 39 -4.41 -8.21 -14.92
C GLY A 39 -5.34 -6.99 -15.01
N CYS A 40 -6.18 -6.92 -16.05
CA CYS A 40 -7.21 -5.89 -16.16
C CYS A 40 -8.26 -6.04 -15.05
N TYR A 41 -8.76 -7.26 -14.84
CA TYR A 41 -9.73 -7.55 -13.77
C TYR A 41 -9.16 -7.20 -12.39
N GLU A 42 -7.94 -7.63 -12.07
CA GLU A 42 -7.33 -7.39 -10.77
C GLU A 42 -7.17 -5.90 -10.47
N ARG A 43 -6.72 -5.10 -11.45
CA ARG A 43 -6.66 -3.63 -11.31
C ARG A 43 -8.04 -3.01 -11.09
N ASN A 44 -9.05 -3.41 -11.87
CA ASN A 44 -10.42 -2.93 -11.68
C ASN A 44 -10.99 -3.36 -10.33
N PHE A 45 -10.65 -4.55 -9.86
CA PHE A 45 -11.09 -5.05 -8.56
C PHE A 45 -10.46 -4.25 -7.39
N VAL A 46 -9.22 -3.80 -7.52
CA VAL A 46 -8.60 -2.85 -6.58
C VAL A 46 -9.36 -1.51 -6.56
N VAL A 47 -9.69 -0.97 -7.74
CA VAL A 47 -10.49 0.27 -7.84
C VAL A 47 -11.87 0.08 -7.19
N PHE A 48 -12.54 -1.06 -7.45
CA PHE A 48 -13.81 -1.39 -6.78
C PHE A 48 -13.69 -1.36 -5.26
N LYS A 49 -12.65 -1.98 -4.68
CA LYS A 49 -12.44 -1.95 -3.21
C LYS A 49 -12.27 -0.53 -2.66
N GLN A 50 -11.58 0.34 -3.40
CA GLN A 50 -11.42 1.75 -3.03
C GLN A 50 -12.77 2.50 -3.08
N ILE A 51 -13.56 2.29 -4.15
CA ILE A 51 -14.90 2.86 -4.28
C ILE A 51 -15.82 2.34 -3.17
N TYR A 52 -15.80 1.03 -2.87
CA TYR A 52 -16.60 0.44 -1.80
C TYR A 52 -16.27 1.02 -0.42
N ALA A 53 -14.98 1.20 -0.11
CA ALA A 53 -14.55 1.86 1.13
C ALA A 53 -15.02 3.32 1.19
N PHE A 54 -14.92 4.03 0.07
CA PHE A 54 -15.45 5.39 -0.09
C PHE A 54 -16.96 5.45 0.13
N GLU A 55 -17.74 4.57 -0.53
CA GLU A 55 -19.21 4.51 -0.41
C GLU A 55 -19.65 4.18 1.02
N THR A 56 -18.94 3.29 1.70
CA THR A 56 -19.18 2.97 3.12
C THR A 56 -19.00 4.21 4.00
N PHE A 57 -17.97 5.02 3.74
CA PHE A 57 -17.75 6.27 4.46
C PHE A 57 -18.84 7.31 4.15
N THR A 58 -19.18 7.48 2.87
CA THR A 58 -20.15 8.50 2.45
C THR A 58 -21.59 8.16 2.79
N THR A 59 -21.91 6.90 3.08
CA THR A 59 -23.24 6.48 3.58
C THR A 59 -23.63 7.23 4.86
N HIS A 60 -22.66 7.64 5.67
CA HIS A 60 -22.90 8.42 6.90
C HIS A 60 -22.85 9.94 6.69
N MET A 61 -22.37 10.41 5.53
CA MET A 61 -22.53 11.81 5.15
C MET A 61 -23.95 12.01 4.63
N GLN A 62 -24.61 13.10 5.02
CA GLN A 62 -25.98 13.38 4.58
C GLN A 62 -26.13 13.12 3.08
N HIS A 63 -27.16 12.35 2.71
CA HIS A 63 -27.53 12.02 1.34
C HIS A 63 -28.05 13.28 0.61
N ASN A 64 -27.19 14.28 0.46
CA ASN A 64 -27.34 15.20 -0.66
C ASN A 64 -27.20 14.32 -1.90
N ASN A 65 -28.30 14.19 -2.63
CA ASN A 65 -28.39 13.28 -3.75
C ASN A 65 -27.29 13.66 -4.76
N VAL A 66 -26.30 12.77 -4.95
CA VAL A 66 -25.20 12.97 -5.91
C VAL A 66 -25.72 12.87 -7.34
N ASP A 67 -26.97 12.44 -7.49
CA ASP A 67 -27.73 12.40 -8.73
C ASP A 67 -28.20 13.80 -9.16
N SER A 68 -27.29 14.77 -9.11
CA SER A 68 -27.47 16.05 -9.79
C SER A 68 -27.30 15.81 -11.30
N GLU A 69 -28.24 16.32 -12.10
CA GLU A 69 -28.16 16.27 -13.57
C GLU A 69 -26.89 16.97 -14.10
N SER A 70 -26.37 17.93 -13.35
CA SER A 70 -25.14 18.65 -13.68
C SER A 70 -23.89 17.79 -13.42
N GLU A 71 -23.22 17.38 -14.50
CA GLU A 71 -21.93 16.65 -14.42
C GLU A 71 -20.87 17.43 -13.61
N VAL A 72 -20.84 18.76 -13.76
CA VAL A 72 -19.88 19.62 -13.06
C VAL A 72 -20.12 19.59 -11.55
N ASP A 73 -21.37 19.67 -11.12
CA ASP A 73 -21.70 19.66 -9.68
C ASP A 73 -21.51 18.28 -9.07
N ARG A 74 -21.84 17.23 -9.83
CA ARG A 74 -21.58 15.83 -9.44
C ARG A 74 -20.08 15.56 -9.24
N LEU A 75 -19.24 16.00 -10.17
CA LEU A 75 -17.78 15.87 -10.03
C LEU A 75 -17.24 16.66 -8.84
N ARG A 76 -17.70 17.91 -8.63
CA ARG A 76 -17.33 18.72 -7.46
C ARG A 76 -17.72 18.06 -6.15
N GLU A 77 -18.91 17.46 -6.09
CA GLU A 77 -19.38 16.75 -4.90
C GLU A 77 -18.55 15.49 -4.63
N TYR A 78 -18.17 14.73 -5.67
CA TYR A 78 -17.23 13.61 -5.51
C TYR A 78 -15.87 14.07 -4.98
N GLU A 79 -15.31 15.17 -5.50
CA GLU A 79 -14.04 15.73 -5.00
C GLU A 79 -14.13 16.13 -3.53
N ARG A 80 -15.21 16.81 -3.14
CA ARG A 80 -15.47 17.22 -1.76
C ARG A 80 -15.53 16.01 -0.83
N ARG A 81 -16.24 14.95 -1.22
CA ARG A 81 -16.35 13.71 -0.43
C ARG A 81 -15.04 12.94 -0.36
N ILE A 82 -14.30 12.82 -1.47
CA ILE A 82 -12.98 12.17 -1.50
C ILE A 82 -12.03 12.89 -0.53
N TYR A 83 -12.01 14.22 -0.56
CA TYR A 83 -11.20 15.02 0.35
C TYR A 83 -11.59 14.77 1.81
N ALA A 84 -12.89 14.76 2.12
CA ALA A 84 -13.38 14.47 3.47
C ALA A 84 -12.97 13.06 3.95
N ALA A 85 -13.07 12.04 3.08
CA ALA A 85 -12.66 10.67 3.40
C ALA A 85 -11.16 10.59 3.71
N ARG A 86 -10.31 11.20 2.88
CA ARG A 86 -8.86 11.28 3.14
C ARG A 86 -8.55 11.98 4.45
N LYS A 87 -9.23 13.10 4.73
CA LYS A 87 -9.07 13.86 5.98
C LYS A 87 -9.49 13.05 7.22
N ALA A 88 -10.48 12.16 7.07
CA ALA A 88 -10.92 11.25 8.12
C ALA A 88 -10.03 9.99 8.27
N GLY A 89 -8.94 9.87 7.50
CA GLY A 89 -8.05 8.71 7.53
C GLY A 89 -8.56 7.49 6.76
N PHE A 90 -9.63 7.62 5.97
CA PHE A 90 -10.11 6.51 5.13
C PHE A 90 -9.19 6.31 3.92
N HIS A 91 -8.81 5.05 3.69
CA HIS A 91 -7.92 4.68 2.59
C HIS A 91 -8.68 4.59 1.25
N VAL A 92 -8.86 5.74 0.60
CA VAL A 92 -9.45 5.84 -0.74
C VAL A 92 -8.43 5.75 -1.88
N GLY A 93 -7.13 5.62 -1.57
CA GLY A 93 -6.05 5.49 -2.56
C GLY A 93 -6.02 6.64 -3.59
N ASN A 94 -5.69 6.28 -4.84
CA ASN A 94 -5.58 7.20 -5.98
C ASN A 94 -6.92 7.50 -6.67
N LEU A 95 -8.04 7.34 -5.95
CA LEU A 95 -9.37 7.59 -6.48
C LEU A 95 -9.55 9.07 -6.86
N SER A 96 -10.15 9.31 -8.03
CA SER A 96 -10.50 10.63 -8.54
C SER A 96 -12.00 10.73 -8.80
N SER A 97 -12.53 11.95 -8.83
CA SER A 97 -13.94 12.23 -9.14
C SER A 97 -14.38 11.66 -10.49
N ARG A 98 -13.50 11.73 -11.50
CA ARG A 98 -13.76 11.16 -12.83
C ARG A 98 -13.85 9.63 -12.82
N ILE A 99 -13.00 8.95 -12.04
CA ILE A 99 -13.06 7.49 -11.93
C ILE A 99 -14.36 7.07 -11.26
N LEU A 100 -14.74 7.73 -10.16
CA LEU A 100 -16.03 7.50 -9.48
C LEU A 100 -17.20 7.70 -10.45
N ASP A 101 -17.28 8.87 -11.07
CA ASP A 101 -18.36 9.21 -12.00
C ASP A 101 -18.50 8.15 -13.10
N HIS A 102 -17.39 7.79 -13.73
CA HIS A 102 -17.37 6.79 -14.79
C HIS A 102 -17.86 5.41 -14.30
N TRP A 103 -17.41 4.97 -13.13
CA TRP A 103 -17.81 3.68 -12.55
C TRP A 103 -19.29 3.61 -12.20
N HIS A 104 -19.87 4.69 -11.68
CA HIS A 104 -21.30 4.77 -11.39
C HIS A 104 -22.14 4.86 -12.67
N ARG A 105 -21.75 5.71 -13.63
CA ARG A 105 -22.46 5.87 -14.92
C ARG A 105 -22.46 4.59 -15.75
N MET A 106 -21.37 3.84 -15.75
CA MET A 106 -21.28 2.55 -16.43
C MET A 106 -21.99 1.41 -15.66
N GLY A 107 -22.47 1.67 -14.44
CA GLY A 107 -23.09 0.66 -13.58
C GLY A 107 -22.12 -0.39 -13.05
N TRP A 108 -20.81 -0.23 -13.27
CA TRP A 108 -19.79 -1.21 -12.85
C TRP A 108 -19.74 -1.37 -11.35
N TYR A 109 -19.90 -0.27 -10.61
CA TYR A 109 -19.97 -0.34 -9.15
C TYR A 109 -21.11 -1.25 -8.68
N ASN A 110 -22.32 -1.06 -9.22
CA ASN A 110 -23.50 -1.85 -8.85
C ASN A 110 -23.30 -3.34 -9.17
N VAL A 111 -22.75 -3.66 -10.35
CA VAL A 111 -22.45 -5.06 -10.74
C VAL A 111 -21.47 -5.71 -9.78
N PHE A 112 -20.36 -5.04 -9.46
CA PHE A 112 -19.38 -5.59 -8.52
C PHE A 112 -19.94 -5.66 -7.09
N PHE A 113 -20.67 -4.64 -6.65
CA PHE A 113 -21.27 -4.56 -5.32
C PHE A 113 -22.29 -5.67 -5.08
N GLN A 114 -23.22 -5.88 -6.02
CA GLN A 114 -24.24 -6.93 -5.92
C GLN A 114 -23.58 -8.31 -5.85
N ARG A 115 -22.58 -8.58 -6.67
CA ARG A 115 -21.89 -9.88 -6.69
C ARG A 115 -20.96 -10.11 -5.51
N TRP A 116 -20.42 -9.03 -4.95
CA TRP A 116 -19.59 -9.07 -3.75
C TRP A 116 -20.42 -9.26 -2.47
N ASN A 117 -21.58 -8.60 -2.36
CA ASN A 117 -22.43 -8.63 -1.15
C ASN A 117 -23.64 -9.58 -1.22
N GLY A 118 -24.03 -10.04 -2.41
CA GLY A 118 -25.19 -10.91 -2.65
C GLY A 118 -24.95 -12.38 -2.36
N ASP A 119 -23.74 -12.77 -1.98
CA ASP A 119 -23.38 -14.16 -1.68
C ASP A 119 -23.59 -14.46 -0.18
N PRO A 120 -24.50 -15.39 0.18
CA PRO A 120 -24.70 -15.84 1.57
C PRO A 120 -23.43 -16.37 2.24
N GLY A 121 -22.47 -16.90 1.46
CA GLY A 121 -21.20 -17.44 1.97
C GLY A 121 -20.16 -16.38 2.36
N VAL A 122 -20.32 -15.14 1.89
CA VAL A 122 -19.44 -14.00 2.24
C VAL A 122 -20.04 -13.15 3.37
N ARG A 123 -21.22 -13.52 3.89
CA ARG A 123 -21.74 -12.91 5.11
C ARG A 123 -20.70 -13.07 6.21
N ARG A 124 -20.11 -11.92 6.58
CA ARG A 124 -19.20 -11.75 7.71
C ARG A 124 -19.63 -12.68 8.86
N PRO A 125 -18.71 -13.42 9.48
CA PRO A 125 -18.98 -14.00 10.79
C PRO A 125 -19.63 -12.93 11.67
N PRO A 126 -20.81 -13.18 12.26
CA PRO A 126 -21.47 -12.21 13.11
C PRO A 126 -20.62 -12.07 14.36
N GLY A 127 -19.81 -11.02 14.48
CA GLY A 127 -19.08 -10.80 15.73
C GLY A 127 -17.77 -10.05 15.72
N ARG A 128 -17.27 -9.55 14.58
CA ARG A 128 -16.17 -8.57 14.62
C ARG A 128 -16.42 -7.44 13.64
N ALA A 129 -17.22 -6.48 14.08
CA ALA A 129 -17.02 -5.10 13.66
C ALA A 129 -15.59 -4.71 14.10
N ARG A 130 -14.60 -5.00 13.25
CA ARG A 130 -13.40 -4.16 13.23
C ARG A 130 -13.87 -2.84 12.67
N THR A 131 -14.30 -1.97 13.57
CA THR A 131 -14.42 -0.55 13.32
C THR A 131 -13.07 -0.11 12.78
N MET A 132 -12.97 0.05 11.45
CA MET A 132 -11.91 0.84 10.81
C MET A 132 -12.24 2.31 11.11
N GLY A 133 -12.34 2.64 12.39
CA GLY A 133 -12.52 3.98 12.91
C GLY A 133 -11.14 4.61 13.10
N PRO A 134 -11.07 5.95 13.07
CA PRO A 134 -9.83 6.65 13.36
C PRO A 134 -9.34 6.30 14.78
N PRO A 135 -8.03 6.29 15.03
CA PRO A 135 -7.49 6.03 16.36
C PRO A 135 -8.11 7.02 17.34
N SER A 136 -8.84 6.49 18.32
CA SER A 136 -9.44 7.28 19.38
C SER A 136 -8.30 7.89 20.20
N THR A 137 -8.23 9.23 20.25
CA THR A 137 -7.33 9.96 21.13
C THR A 137 -7.69 9.67 22.57
N VAL A 138 -6.79 8.99 23.26
CA VAL A 138 -6.88 8.68 24.69
C VAL A 138 -6.82 9.98 25.51
N PRO A 139 -7.76 10.25 26.44
CA PRO A 139 -7.59 11.31 27.40
C PRO A 139 -6.59 10.87 28.46
N MET A 140 -5.53 11.67 28.66
CA MET A 140 -4.57 11.47 29.74
C MET A 140 -5.28 11.57 31.10
N LEU A 141 -5.12 10.54 31.94
CA LEU A 141 -5.44 10.60 33.36
C LEU A 141 -4.28 9.99 34.17
N THR A 142 -3.52 10.91 34.72
CA THR A 142 -2.77 10.97 35.99
C THR A 142 -2.80 9.75 36.93
N GLN A 143 -1.57 9.23 37.23
CA GLN A 143 -0.97 8.69 38.49
C GLN A 143 -1.83 7.81 39.44
N VAL A 144 -1.38 6.69 40.03
CA VAL A 144 -0.27 6.42 41.00
C VAL A 144 -0.16 4.88 41.18
N PRO A 145 0.98 4.29 41.61
CA PRO A 145 1.28 2.86 41.59
C PRO A 145 1.13 2.11 42.94
N GLU A 146 0.94 0.79 42.91
CA GLU A 146 1.57 -0.17 43.85
C GLU A 146 1.34 -1.66 43.45
N GLU A 147 2.36 -2.45 43.76
CA GLU A 147 2.65 -3.91 43.68
C GLU A 147 1.58 -4.92 44.22
N PRO A 148 1.82 -6.26 44.30
CA PRO A 148 2.73 -7.17 43.58
C PRO A 148 2.08 -8.55 43.16
N HIS A 149 2.82 -9.30 42.33
CA HIS A 149 3.09 -10.77 42.41
C HIS A 149 1.94 -11.80 42.57
N ILE A 150 1.84 -12.75 41.61
CA ILE A 150 1.66 -14.22 41.80
C ILE A 150 1.77 -14.91 40.41
N GLU A 151 2.77 -15.78 40.24
CA GLU A 151 2.79 -16.82 39.20
C GLU A 151 1.99 -18.04 39.65
N PRO A 152 1.47 -18.84 38.71
CA PRO A 152 1.63 -20.29 38.89
C PRO A 152 1.97 -21.06 37.60
N ILE A 153 3.16 -21.66 37.61
CA ILE A 153 3.42 -23.10 37.53
C ILE A 153 2.42 -23.98 36.73
N ILE A 154 2.94 -24.49 35.60
CA ILE A 154 2.93 -25.88 35.09
C ILE A 154 1.80 -26.81 35.58
N ARG A 155 0.99 -27.32 34.64
CA ARG A 155 0.57 -28.73 34.70
C ARG A 155 0.34 -29.35 33.31
N ASN A 156 1.26 -30.26 33.00
CA ASN A 156 1.17 -31.36 32.05
C ASN A 156 0.10 -32.36 32.51
N GLU A 157 -0.32 -33.25 31.60
CA GLU A 157 -1.02 -34.54 31.79
C GLU A 157 -2.45 -34.64 31.20
N GLY A 158 -2.66 -35.68 30.37
CA GLY A 158 -3.94 -36.39 30.34
C GLY A 158 -4.61 -36.61 28.98
N LEU A 159 -4.04 -37.49 28.14
CA LEU A 159 -4.83 -38.26 27.16
C LEU A 159 -5.85 -39.16 27.88
N PRO A 160 -6.99 -39.46 27.23
CA PRO A 160 -7.26 -40.88 26.99
C PRO A 160 -7.83 -41.18 25.59
N VAL A 161 -7.19 -42.17 24.97
CA VAL A 161 -7.72 -43.32 24.22
C VAL A 161 -9.23 -43.29 23.88
N HIS A 162 -9.55 -43.31 22.58
CA HIS A 162 -10.75 -44.01 22.11
C HIS A 162 -10.47 -44.83 20.85
N ASP A 163 -10.94 -46.07 20.95
CA ASP A 163 -10.68 -47.22 20.11
C ASP A 163 -11.66 -47.35 18.93
N HIS A 164 -11.15 -47.97 17.86
CA HIS A 164 -11.81 -48.74 16.78
C HIS A 164 -13.15 -48.30 16.13
N ALA A 165 -13.08 -48.03 14.80
CA ALA A 165 -14.02 -48.60 13.83
C ALA A 165 -13.39 -48.77 12.44
N VAL A 166 -13.53 -49.98 11.91
CA VAL A 166 -13.04 -50.52 10.65
C VAL A 166 -13.98 -50.17 9.50
N ALA A 167 -13.46 -49.62 8.40
CA ALA A 167 -14.06 -49.72 7.06
C ALA A 167 -12.99 -49.53 5.98
N GLY A 168 -13.01 -50.42 4.98
CA GLY A 168 -11.96 -50.65 4.00
C GLY A 168 -11.80 -49.63 2.85
N PRO A 169 -10.98 -49.99 1.84
CA PRO A 169 -10.18 -49.04 1.07
C PRO A 169 -10.92 -48.52 -0.16
N SER A 170 -10.97 -47.19 -0.31
CA SER A 170 -11.38 -46.52 -1.54
C SER A 170 -10.26 -45.57 -1.99
N HIS A 171 -9.65 -45.94 -3.11
CA HIS A 171 -8.73 -45.18 -3.97
C HIS A 171 -8.17 -43.85 -3.44
N GLU A 172 -6.92 -43.89 -2.97
CA GLU A 172 -6.04 -42.73 -2.91
C GLU A 172 -5.70 -42.24 -4.33
N ARG A 173 -6.24 -41.08 -4.71
CA ARG A 173 -5.47 -40.12 -5.51
C ARG A 173 -4.72 -39.25 -4.51
N THR A 174 -3.42 -39.46 -4.47
CA THR A 174 -2.44 -38.68 -3.73
C THR A 174 -2.57 -37.19 -4.10
N TYR A 175 -3.03 -36.45 -3.08
CA TYR A 175 -2.78 -35.05 -2.71
C TYR A 175 -1.28 -34.65 -2.90
N GLU A 176 -0.74 -33.45 -2.71
CA GLU A 176 -1.11 -32.23 -2.03
C GLU A 176 -0.01 -31.22 -2.40
N HIS A 177 -0.36 -29.95 -2.53
CA HIS A 177 0.62 -28.89 -2.31
C HIS A 177 -0.08 -27.77 -1.53
N ASP A 178 -0.09 -27.93 -0.22
CA ASP A 178 -0.31 -26.87 0.76
C ASP A 178 0.64 -25.70 0.46
N HIS A 179 0.15 -24.46 0.30
CA HIS A 179 -0.37 -23.55 1.32
C HIS A 179 0.66 -23.14 2.38
N HIS A 180 1.53 -22.19 2.01
CA HIS A 180 2.01 -21.20 2.95
C HIS A 180 1.19 -19.91 2.84
N SER A 181 0.24 -19.80 3.76
CA SER A 181 -0.34 -18.53 4.19
C SER A 181 0.76 -17.70 4.84
N SER A 182 1.25 -16.66 4.16
CA SER A 182 2.09 -15.64 4.80
C SER A 182 1.20 -14.48 5.23
N ALA A 183 1.00 -14.40 6.54
CA ALA A 183 0.38 -13.29 7.22
C ALA A 183 1.23 -12.01 7.02
N TYR A 184 0.60 -10.93 6.60
CA TYR A 184 1.23 -9.62 6.58
C TYR A 184 1.48 -9.13 8.02
N PRO A 185 2.69 -8.66 8.37
CA PRO A 185 2.90 -7.98 9.63
C PRO A 185 2.19 -6.61 9.59
N THR A 186 1.64 -6.28 10.74
CA THR A 186 0.96 -5.03 11.05
C THR A 186 2.03 -3.94 11.11
N HIS A 187 2.02 -2.98 10.19
CA HIS A 187 2.80 -1.76 10.32
C HIS A 187 2.02 -0.72 11.14
N ASP A 188 2.67 -0.32 12.22
CA ASP A 188 2.40 0.79 13.13
C ASP A 188 2.45 2.15 12.40
N PRO A 189 1.45 3.05 12.54
CA PRO A 189 1.51 4.39 11.95
C PRO A 189 2.07 5.37 12.97
N GLY A 190 3.39 5.51 13.00
CA GLY A 190 4.10 6.27 14.01
C GLY A 190 5.10 7.30 13.49
N GLU A 191 4.96 7.89 12.30
CA GLU A 191 5.79 9.05 11.93
C GLU A 191 4.97 10.14 11.24
N SER A 192 4.76 11.21 11.99
CA SER A 192 4.14 12.46 11.54
C SER A 192 5.04 13.12 10.51
N MET A 193 4.53 13.29 9.28
CA MET A 193 5.17 14.17 8.31
C MET A 193 5.12 15.62 8.81
N PRO A 194 6.22 16.39 8.78
CA PRO A 194 6.18 17.81 9.04
C PRO A 194 5.42 18.51 7.90
N SER A 195 4.45 19.35 8.28
CA SER A 195 3.69 20.21 7.39
C SER A 195 4.60 21.03 6.45
N PRO A 196 4.18 21.31 5.21
CA PRO A 196 4.94 22.17 4.31
C PRO A 196 5.03 23.60 4.89
N PRO A 197 6.17 24.32 4.67
CA PRO A 197 6.31 25.68 5.16
C PRO A 197 5.31 26.59 4.44
N HIS A 198 4.48 27.28 5.24
CA HIS A 198 3.64 28.37 4.78
C HIS A 198 4.53 29.47 4.20
N THR A 199 4.37 29.76 2.91
CA THR A 199 4.91 30.98 2.31
C THR A 199 4.14 32.18 2.86
N PRO A 200 4.80 33.18 3.45
CA PRO A 200 4.11 34.43 3.81
C PRO A 200 3.80 35.19 2.52
N SER A 201 2.50 35.36 2.26
CA SER A 201 2.00 36.27 1.25
C SER A 201 2.18 37.71 1.76
N THR A 202 3.28 38.35 1.36
CA THR A 202 3.55 39.74 1.73
C THR A 202 2.84 40.67 0.75
N VAL A 203 1.66 41.13 1.14
CA VAL A 203 0.99 42.30 0.57
C VAL A 203 1.74 43.55 1.06
N PRO A 204 2.12 44.52 0.21
CA PRO A 204 2.71 45.76 0.70
C PRO A 204 1.61 46.66 1.25
N ALA A 205 1.44 46.64 2.56
CA ALA A 205 0.72 47.67 3.29
C ALA A 205 1.65 48.87 3.48
N SER A 206 1.34 49.97 2.80
CA SER A 206 1.89 51.30 3.07
C SER A 206 1.44 51.76 4.45
N GLN A 207 2.31 51.64 5.46
CA GLN A 207 2.19 52.41 6.70
C GLN A 207 3.40 53.32 6.87
N GLN A 208 3.06 54.60 6.87
CA GLN A 208 3.78 55.70 7.50
C GLN A 208 4.03 55.37 8.98
N TYR A 209 5.25 55.59 9.48
CA TYR A 209 5.44 56.11 10.84
C TYR A 209 6.79 56.83 10.96
N ALA A 210 6.72 57.90 11.75
CA ALA A 210 7.78 58.82 12.11
C ALA A 210 8.74 58.26 13.18
N GLY A 211 9.89 58.92 13.34
CA GLY A 211 10.83 58.78 14.45
C GLY A 211 12.26 59.04 13.99
N ALA A 212 12.75 60.29 13.99
CA ALA A 212 13.34 61.01 15.13
C ALA A 212 14.73 60.49 15.55
N HIS A 213 15.74 61.37 15.37
CA HIS A 213 17.09 61.50 15.97
C HIS A 213 17.99 62.11 14.86
N GLY A 214 18.81 63.14 15.03
CA GLY A 214 19.20 63.98 16.14
C GLY A 214 20.38 64.84 15.62
N TYR A 215 20.26 66.15 15.80
CA TYR A 215 21.29 67.21 15.87
C TYR A 215 22.64 67.05 15.14
N ALA A 216 22.93 67.97 14.21
CA ALA A 216 24.22 68.67 14.18
C ALA A 216 24.08 70.03 13.47
N VAL A 217 24.55 71.06 14.16
CA VAL A 217 24.70 72.46 13.76
C VAL A 217 25.87 72.59 12.79
N SER A 218 25.73 73.38 11.71
CA SER A 218 26.63 74.52 11.47
C SER A 218 26.35 75.28 10.17
N THR A 219 26.41 76.60 10.35
CA THR A 219 26.44 77.73 9.44
C THR A 219 27.54 77.69 8.38
N ALA A 220 27.21 78.06 7.14
CA ALA A 220 28.03 78.96 6.31
C ALA A 220 27.21 79.48 5.13
N ALA A 221 27.02 80.80 5.10
CA ALA A 221 26.49 81.52 3.96
C ALA A 221 27.52 81.52 2.81
N GLY A 222 27.07 81.17 1.60
CA GLY A 222 27.84 81.23 0.37
C GLY A 222 26.92 81.60 -0.80
N PRO A 223 27.35 82.49 -1.71
CA PRO A 223 26.48 83.15 -2.66
C PRO A 223 26.02 82.22 -3.78
N THR A 224 24.77 82.45 -4.15
CA THR A 224 23.98 81.85 -5.21
C THR A 224 24.63 82.01 -6.59
N THR A 225 25.22 80.95 -7.12
CA THR A 225 25.33 80.74 -8.57
C THR A 225 24.36 79.64 -8.96
N VAL A 226 23.27 80.04 -9.60
CA VAL A 226 22.20 79.18 -10.11
C VAL A 226 22.74 78.40 -11.32
N PRO A 227 22.98 77.07 -11.23
CA PRO A 227 23.18 76.24 -12.41
C PRO A 227 21.79 75.86 -12.94
N GLY A 228 21.63 75.86 -14.27
CA GLY A 228 20.36 75.62 -14.93
C GLY A 228 19.67 74.32 -14.47
N PRO A 229 18.34 74.32 -14.30
CA PRO A 229 17.56 73.23 -13.69
C PRO A 229 17.39 71.97 -14.57
N VAL A 230 18.21 71.78 -15.60
CA VAL A 230 18.04 70.71 -16.59
C VAL A 230 18.94 69.48 -16.36
N ASP A 231 20.08 69.62 -15.67
CA ASP A 231 21.03 68.50 -15.51
C ASP A 231 20.75 67.56 -14.32
N GLN A 232 20.04 68.05 -13.29
CA GLN A 232 19.78 67.27 -12.07
C GLN A 232 18.80 66.11 -12.29
N ASN A 233 17.92 66.21 -13.30
CA ASN A 233 16.97 65.14 -13.63
C ASN A 233 17.63 63.91 -14.27
N MET A 234 18.72 64.08 -15.03
CA MET A 234 19.40 62.94 -15.68
C MET A 234 20.17 62.06 -14.68
N ALA A 235 20.76 62.66 -13.64
CA ALA A 235 21.50 61.92 -12.60
C ALA A 235 20.57 61.03 -11.73
N ASN A 236 19.36 61.50 -11.45
CA ASN A 236 18.34 60.73 -10.72
C ASN A 236 17.87 59.52 -11.54
N PHE A 237 17.71 59.69 -12.85
CA PHE A 237 17.32 58.61 -13.75
C PHE A 237 18.41 57.53 -13.84
N ALA A 238 19.69 57.93 -13.95
CA ALA A 238 20.82 57.00 -13.98
C ALA A 238 20.92 56.16 -12.70
N THR A 239 20.71 56.78 -11.53
CA THR A 239 20.74 56.09 -10.23
C THR A 239 19.60 55.09 -10.09
N MET A 240 18.40 55.45 -10.56
CA MET A 240 17.24 54.56 -10.57
C MET A 240 17.48 53.35 -11.48
N ALA A 241 18.00 53.57 -12.70
CA ALA A 241 18.34 52.50 -13.63
C ALA A 241 19.38 51.53 -13.03
N GLN A 242 20.42 52.05 -12.38
CA GLN A 242 21.44 51.22 -11.73
C GLN A 242 20.87 50.40 -10.55
N THR A 243 19.95 50.98 -9.78
CA THR A 243 19.27 50.29 -8.68
C THR A 243 18.38 49.15 -9.19
N MET A 244 17.64 49.39 -10.28
CA MET A 244 16.81 48.36 -10.92
C MET A 244 17.66 47.21 -11.47
N MET A 245 18.77 47.51 -12.15
CA MET A 245 19.68 46.47 -12.65
C MET A 245 20.27 45.61 -11.51
N SER A 246 20.71 46.25 -10.41
CA SER A 246 21.20 45.53 -9.23
C SER A 246 20.12 44.64 -8.60
N ALA A 247 18.88 45.13 -8.52
CA ALA A 247 17.76 44.35 -8.02
C ALA A 247 17.44 43.14 -8.91
N CYS A 248 17.43 43.32 -10.23
CA CYS A 248 17.24 42.22 -11.19
C CYS A 248 18.34 41.16 -11.06
N MET A 249 19.60 41.58 -10.92
CA MET A 249 20.72 40.64 -10.72
C MET A 249 20.59 39.84 -9.42
N ARG A 250 20.20 40.48 -8.31
CA ARG A 250 19.96 39.80 -7.03
C ARG A 250 18.80 38.81 -7.12
N LEU A 251 17.73 39.15 -7.85
CA LEU A 251 16.60 38.24 -8.05
C LEU A 251 17.00 37.01 -8.86
N LEU A 252 17.77 37.20 -9.94
CA LEU A 252 18.29 36.09 -10.75
C LEU A 252 19.22 35.16 -9.94
N GLN A 253 20.09 35.74 -9.10
CA GLN A 253 20.94 34.97 -8.19
C GLN A 253 20.11 34.15 -7.21
N ALA A 254 19.14 34.77 -6.52
CA ALA A 254 18.24 34.08 -5.60
C ALA A 254 17.45 32.95 -6.28
N GLN A 255 16.96 33.18 -7.51
CA GLN A 255 16.25 32.15 -8.29
C GLN A 255 17.17 30.98 -8.66
N SER A 256 18.44 31.24 -8.95
CA SER A 256 19.43 30.20 -9.25
C SER A 256 19.76 29.34 -8.02
N GLU A 257 19.85 29.96 -6.84
CA GLU A 257 20.10 29.26 -5.58
C GLU A 257 18.90 28.39 -5.17
N ASP A 258 17.68 28.91 -5.30
CA ASP A 258 16.44 28.16 -5.04
C ASP A 258 16.33 26.92 -5.95
N SER A 259 16.62 27.10 -7.23
CA SER A 259 16.62 26.01 -8.21
C SER A 259 17.65 24.93 -7.85
N LYS A 260 18.83 25.34 -7.38
CA LYS A 260 19.89 24.43 -6.93
C LYS A 260 19.45 23.64 -5.69
N ILE A 261 18.91 24.30 -4.68
CA ILE A 261 18.43 23.66 -3.44
C ILE A 261 17.32 22.64 -3.76
N ARG A 262 16.39 23.01 -4.64
CA ARG A 262 15.32 22.12 -5.08
C ARG A 262 15.84 20.88 -5.80
N LEU A 263 16.86 21.02 -6.65
CA LEU A 263 17.50 19.89 -7.33
C LEU A 263 18.23 18.96 -6.34
N GLU A 264 18.98 19.53 -5.38
CA GLU A 264 19.64 18.73 -4.35
C GLU A 264 18.63 17.96 -3.47
N TYR A 265 17.49 18.59 -3.16
CA TYR A 265 16.41 17.92 -2.43
C TYR A 265 15.83 16.73 -3.21
N LEU A 266 15.54 16.92 -4.50
CA LEU A 266 15.04 15.83 -5.34
C LEU A 266 16.05 14.69 -5.45
N ARG A 267 17.34 15.00 -5.59
CA ARG A 267 18.42 14.00 -5.64
C ARG A 267 18.53 13.19 -4.34
N ARG A 268 18.48 13.84 -3.18
CA ARG A 268 18.49 13.13 -1.87
C ARG A 268 17.24 12.30 -1.64
N ARG A 269 16.10 12.69 -2.23
CA ARG A 269 14.88 11.89 -2.18
C ARG A 269 15.02 10.64 -3.04
N GLU A 270 15.49 10.78 -4.27
CA GLU A 270 15.75 9.66 -5.19
C GLU A 270 16.72 8.65 -4.58
N GLU A 271 17.80 9.12 -3.96
CA GLU A 271 18.78 8.26 -3.29
C GLU A 271 18.16 7.43 -2.15
N ARG A 272 17.26 8.02 -1.34
CA ARG A 272 16.53 7.29 -0.30
C ARG A 272 15.59 6.23 -0.89
N GLU A 273 14.87 6.59 -1.95
CA GLU A 273 13.97 5.65 -2.64
C GLU A 273 14.77 4.49 -3.30
N GLU A 274 15.98 4.75 -3.81
CA GLU A 274 16.87 3.73 -4.36
C GLU A 274 17.41 2.78 -3.28
N VAL A 275 17.85 3.31 -2.13
CA VAL A 275 18.31 2.50 -1.00
C VAL A 275 17.19 1.60 -0.47
N GLU A 276 15.98 2.15 -0.28
CA GLU A 276 14.82 1.37 0.17
C GLU A 276 14.44 0.28 -0.86
N SER A 277 14.55 0.60 -2.16
CA SER A 277 14.34 -0.37 -3.24
C SER A 277 15.36 -1.51 -3.19
N ARG A 278 16.65 -1.21 -2.95
CA ARG A 278 17.70 -2.23 -2.80
C ARG A 278 17.44 -3.14 -1.60
N VAL A 279 17.07 -2.56 -0.45
CA VAL A 279 16.75 -3.33 0.76
C VAL A 279 15.55 -4.25 0.51
N ARG A 280 14.50 -3.77 -0.16
CA ARG A 280 13.34 -4.61 -0.53
C ARG A 280 13.72 -5.75 -1.49
N ALA A 281 14.57 -5.48 -2.48
CA ALA A 281 15.04 -6.50 -3.41
C ALA A 281 15.93 -7.54 -2.73
N GLU A 282 16.80 -7.13 -1.81
CA GLU A 282 17.66 -8.04 -1.05
C GLU A 282 16.86 -8.93 -0.09
N ALA A 283 15.86 -8.36 0.60
CA ALA A 283 14.97 -9.11 1.47
C ALA A 283 14.16 -10.17 0.69
N GLU A 284 13.67 -9.81 -0.50
CA GLU A 284 12.96 -10.76 -1.39
C GLU A 284 13.89 -11.88 -1.87
N LYS A 285 15.14 -11.55 -2.22
CA LYS A 285 16.15 -12.54 -2.60
C LYS A 285 16.45 -13.51 -1.47
N GLN A 286 16.63 -13.02 -0.25
CA GLN A 286 16.85 -13.89 0.93
C GLN A 286 15.64 -14.77 1.24
N ARG A 287 14.41 -14.29 0.96
CA ARG A 287 13.20 -15.11 1.11
C ARG A 287 13.20 -16.27 0.11
N GLN A 288 13.50 -15.97 -1.16
CA GLN A 288 13.57 -16.98 -2.22
C GLN A 288 14.67 -18.01 -1.96
N GLU A 289 15.82 -17.60 -1.44
CA GLU A 289 16.91 -18.52 -1.09
C GLU A 289 16.50 -19.49 0.03
N ARG A 290 15.80 -19.00 1.06
CA ARG A 290 15.25 -19.85 2.12
C ARG A 290 14.21 -20.84 1.58
N GLU A 291 13.23 -20.35 0.81
CA GLU A 291 12.21 -21.19 0.18
C GLU A 291 12.85 -22.27 -0.73
N ALA A 292 13.91 -21.93 -1.47
CA ALA A 292 14.64 -22.88 -2.30
C ALA A 292 15.40 -23.93 -1.47
N SER A 293 16.02 -23.52 -0.36
CA SER A 293 16.73 -24.45 0.54
C SER A 293 15.76 -25.43 1.23
N GLU A 294 14.59 -24.96 1.64
CA GLU A 294 13.54 -25.78 2.23
C GLU A 294 12.97 -26.77 1.21
N TRP A 295 12.76 -26.32 -0.03
CA TRP A 295 12.35 -27.17 -1.14
C TRP A 295 13.34 -28.31 -1.41
N GLU A 296 14.63 -28.00 -1.43
CA GLU A 296 15.67 -29.00 -1.65
C GLU A 296 15.75 -30.02 -0.51
N ARG A 297 15.59 -29.57 0.74
CA ARG A 297 15.49 -30.47 1.91
C ARG A 297 14.29 -31.40 1.79
N LEU A 298 13.11 -30.84 1.53
CA LEU A 298 11.88 -31.63 1.37
C LEU A 298 12.01 -32.68 0.25
N GLN A 299 12.68 -32.33 -0.84
CA GLN A 299 12.93 -33.28 -1.93
C GLN A 299 13.88 -34.41 -1.50
N ARG A 300 14.93 -34.13 -0.71
CA ARG A 300 15.81 -35.17 -0.15
C ARG A 300 15.01 -36.09 0.78
N ASP A 301 14.21 -35.51 1.66
CA ASP A 301 13.40 -36.25 2.63
C ASP A 301 12.39 -37.16 1.93
N ALA A 302 11.70 -36.66 0.89
CA ALA A 302 10.78 -37.46 0.09
C ALA A 302 11.48 -38.64 -0.60
N LYS A 303 12.69 -38.44 -1.14
CA LYS A 303 13.49 -39.52 -1.76
C LYS A 303 13.94 -40.56 -0.74
N VAL A 304 14.33 -40.12 0.46
CA VAL A 304 14.69 -41.03 1.57
C VAL A 304 13.49 -41.86 1.98
N LYS A 305 12.32 -41.21 2.18
CA LYS A 305 11.06 -41.85 2.53
C LYS A 305 10.65 -42.91 1.51
N GLN A 306 10.63 -42.57 0.22
CA GLN A 306 10.31 -43.52 -0.85
C GLN A 306 11.24 -44.74 -0.86
N ARG A 307 12.55 -44.54 -0.63
CA ARG A 307 13.52 -45.63 -0.58
C ARG A 307 13.37 -46.49 0.67
N SER A 308 13.05 -45.91 1.83
CA SER A 308 12.79 -46.67 3.05
C SER A 308 11.49 -47.48 2.95
N GLU A 309 10.44 -46.93 2.33
CA GLU A 309 9.20 -47.64 2.06
C GLU A 309 9.44 -48.85 1.14
N LEU A 310 10.16 -48.65 0.03
CA LEU A 310 10.53 -49.73 -0.88
C LEU A 310 11.37 -50.83 -0.20
N ALA A 311 12.35 -50.44 0.62
CA ALA A 311 13.16 -51.40 1.36
C ALA A 311 12.31 -52.21 2.37
N THR A 312 11.34 -51.56 3.02
CA THR A 312 10.40 -52.21 3.93
C THR A 312 9.49 -53.19 3.19
N GLU A 313 9.00 -52.80 2.02
CA GLU A 313 8.19 -53.67 1.15
C GLU A 313 8.98 -54.92 0.71
N LEU A 314 10.23 -54.76 0.28
CA LEU A 314 11.11 -55.87 -0.11
C LEU A 314 11.37 -56.86 1.04
N LEU A 315 11.48 -56.38 2.28
CA LEU A 315 11.65 -57.22 3.45
C LEU A 315 10.37 -57.99 3.83
N SER A 316 9.20 -57.41 3.56
CA SER A 316 7.90 -58.03 3.84
C SER A 316 7.53 -59.14 2.85
N ASN A 317 8.11 -59.14 1.65
CA ASN A 317 7.79 -60.11 0.60
C ASN A 317 8.70 -61.37 0.69
N PRO A 318 8.14 -62.55 1.01
CA PRO A 318 8.93 -63.78 1.14
C PRO A 318 9.44 -64.35 -0.19
N SER A 319 8.89 -63.88 -1.33
CA SER A 319 9.30 -64.34 -2.67
C SER A 319 10.53 -63.63 -3.23
N VAL A 320 11.01 -62.58 -2.57
CA VAL A 320 12.20 -61.81 -2.98
C VAL A 320 13.47 -62.58 -2.59
N ASP A 321 14.47 -62.55 -3.47
CA ASP A 321 15.77 -63.21 -3.27
C ASP A 321 16.45 -62.81 -1.95
N GLY A 322 17.13 -63.77 -1.31
CA GLY A 322 17.77 -63.58 -0.01
C GLY A 322 18.84 -62.48 -0.02
N GLY A 323 19.59 -62.33 -1.11
CA GLY A 323 20.61 -61.28 -1.25
C GLY A 323 19.99 -59.88 -1.33
N VAL A 324 18.86 -59.74 -2.03
CA VAL A 324 18.12 -58.47 -2.12
C VAL A 324 17.52 -58.09 -0.77
N ARG A 325 16.98 -59.06 -0.03
CA ARG A 325 16.48 -58.84 1.33
C ARG A 325 17.58 -58.41 2.30
N GLN A 326 18.76 -59.03 2.23
CA GLN A 326 19.90 -58.62 3.05
C GLN A 326 20.32 -57.18 2.74
N ALA A 327 20.43 -56.83 1.46
CA ALA A 327 20.78 -55.46 1.04
C ALA A 327 19.76 -54.41 1.50
N ALA A 328 18.45 -54.72 1.43
CA ALA A 328 17.40 -53.85 1.94
C ALA A 328 17.48 -53.65 3.46
N GLY A 329 17.78 -54.72 4.22
CA GLY A 329 18.00 -54.65 5.66
C GLY A 329 19.23 -53.82 6.05
N GLU A 330 20.34 -53.98 5.32
CA GLU A 330 21.55 -53.17 5.52
C GLU A 330 21.32 -51.69 5.19
N TYR A 331 20.54 -51.39 4.14
CA TYR A 331 20.16 -50.02 3.79
C TYR A 331 19.38 -49.34 4.92
N LEU A 332 18.32 -50.00 5.44
CA LEU A 332 17.53 -49.46 6.55
C LEU A 332 18.38 -49.30 7.81
N LYS A 333 19.24 -50.29 8.12
CA LYS A 333 20.16 -50.20 9.27
C LYS A 333 21.10 -49.00 9.15
N LYS A 334 21.64 -48.74 7.95
CA LYS A 334 22.50 -47.57 7.69
C LYS A 334 21.73 -46.26 7.78
N LEU A 335 20.48 -46.24 7.31
CA LEU A 335 19.62 -45.06 7.37
C LEU A 335 19.39 -44.63 8.82
N PHE A 336 18.96 -45.55 9.68
CA PHE A 336 18.68 -45.26 11.11
C PHE A 336 19.93 -45.18 12.00
N ALA A 337 21.10 -45.58 11.52
CA ALA A 337 22.36 -45.39 12.25
C ALA A 337 22.98 -44.00 12.01
N ASN A 338 22.47 -43.27 11.02
CA ASN A 338 22.96 -41.93 10.64
C ASN A 338 22.03 -40.80 11.10
N ASP A 339 20.81 -41.12 11.56
CA ASP A 339 19.96 -40.22 12.34
C ASP A 339 20.40 -40.23 13.81
#